data_AF-A0A6I9Z1Y6-F1
#
_entry.id   AF-A0A6I9Z1Y6-F1
#
_cell.length_a   1.000
_cell.length_b   1.000
_cell.length_c   1.000
_cell.angle_alpha   90.00
_cell.angle_beta   90.00
_cell.angle_gamma   90.00
#
_symmetry.space_group_name_H-M   'P 1'
#
loop_
_entity.id
_entity.type
_entity.pdbx_description
1 polymer ?
#
loop_
_entity_poly.entity_id
_entity_poly.type
_entity_poly.pdbx_seq_one_letter_code
_entity_poly.pdbx_strand_id
1 'polypeptide(L)'
;ATSAGFEGIGPLVSRGVQQLTYSSLCLPEDIKARGVDSVANYFYRDDATKLWDAIESFVAGFVRYYYWSDDRIKGDAELQAWILEIFKEAFQSREASGAPSRLETAEELTKILTVVIFTCSAQHAAVNSGQFDFGAWMPNVPPTMRRPPPTVKGSASLEGILNTIPQVNITCIALSSLWLLSNEAGDR
;
A
#
# COMPACT_ATOMS: atom_id res chain seq x y z
N ALA A 1 2.40 -20.05 8.55
CA ALA A 1 3.86 -20.05 8.76
C ALA A 1 4.53 -19.46 7.52
N THR A 2 4.95 -18.20 7.62
CA THR A 2 5.78 -17.51 6.62
C THR A 2 7.19 -17.38 7.17
N SER A 3 8.20 -17.10 6.33
CA SER A 3 9.59 -16.94 6.78
C SER A 3 9.77 -15.80 7.79
N ALA A 4 9.02 -14.71 7.64
CA ALA A 4 9.01 -13.63 8.63
C ALA A 4 8.35 -14.07 9.95
N GLY A 5 7.31 -14.90 9.89
CA GLY A 5 6.58 -15.35 11.07
C GLY A 5 5.97 -14.20 11.88
N PHE A 6 5.45 -14.51 13.06
CA PHE A 6 4.89 -13.48 13.96
C PHE A 6 5.97 -12.50 14.45
N GLU A 7 7.14 -13.04 14.84
CA GLU A 7 8.23 -12.25 15.40
C GLU A 7 8.90 -11.32 14.38
N GLY A 8 8.96 -11.69 13.10
CA GLY A 8 9.57 -10.86 12.07
C GLY A 8 8.64 -9.81 11.47
N ILE A 9 7.32 -10.02 11.51
CA ILE A 9 6.36 -9.04 10.99
C ILE A 9 6.36 -7.75 11.83
N GLY A 10 6.44 -7.84 13.16
CA GLY A 10 6.47 -6.65 14.03
C GLY A 10 7.60 -5.66 13.67
N PRO A 11 8.87 -6.09 13.62
CA PRO A 11 9.99 -5.25 13.19
C PRO A 11 9.92 -4.79 11.73
N LEU A 12 9.30 -5.58 10.84
CA LEU A 12 9.08 -5.18 9.45
C LEU A 12 8.10 -4.00 9.36
N VAL A 13 6.94 -4.12 10.03
CA VAL A 13 5.93 -3.06 10.09
C VAL A 13 6.49 -1.83 10.77
N SER A 14 7.21 -1.99 11.90
CA SER A 14 7.83 -0.88 12.61
C SER A 14 8.80 -0.08 11.73
N ARG A 15 9.67 -0.77 10.97
CA ARG A 15 10.57 -0.09 10.01
C ARG A 15 9.81 0.56 8.86
N GLY A 16 8.74 -0.07 8.38
CA GLY A 16 7.86 0.50 7.35
C GLY A 16 7.23 1.81 7.81
N VAL A 17 6.61 1.82 9.00
CA VAL A 17 6.05 3.05 9.61
C VAL A 17 7.13 4.11 9.80
N GLN A 18 8.34 3.72 10.19
CA GLN A 18 9.46 4.65 10.32
C GLN A 18 9.99 5.21 8.99
N GLN A 19 9.59 4.66 7.85
CA GLN A 19 9.99 5.15 6.53
C GLN A 19 8.82 5.76 5.76
N LEU A 20 7.59 5.63 6.27
CA LEU A 20 6.38 6.13 5.63
C LEU A 20 6.43 7.66 5.52
N THR A 21 6.18 8.16 4.32
CA THR A 21 5.99 9.58 4.05
C THR A 21 4.61 9.82 3.47
N TYR A 22 4.10 11.03 3.66
CA TYR A 22 2.84 11.43 3.04
C TYR A 22 2.92 11.39 1.50
N SER A 23 4.06 11.78 0.94
CA SER A 23 4.31 11.72 -0.50
C SER A 23 4.28 10.30 -1.07
N SER A 24 4.72 9.29 -0.31
CA SER A 24 4.65 7.88 -0.76
C SER A 24 3.21 7.34 -0.85
N LEU A 25 2.26 8.02 -0.20
CA LEU A 25 0.83 7.71 -0.30
C LEU A 25 0.13 8.50 -1.41
N CYS A 26 0.80 9.50 -1.98
CA CYS A 26 0.30 10.30 -3.10
C CYS A 26 0.77 9.68 -4.42
N LEU A 27 -0.11 8.99 -5.14
CA LEU A 27 0.27 8.21 -6.31
C LEU A 27 1.13 8.98 -7.34
N PRO A 28 0.79 10.22 -7.75
CA PRO A 28 1.60 10.95 -8.72
C PRO A 28 3.02 11.26 -8.21
N GLU A 29 3.15 11.54 -6.91
CA GLU A 29 4.42 11.82 -6.26
C GLU A 29 5.27 10.56 -6.13
N ASP A 30 4.67 9.43 -5.72
CA ASP A 30 5.33 8.14 -5.65
C ASP A 30 5.86 7.69 -7.03
N ILE A 31 5.03 7.77 -8.08
CA ILE A 31 5.43 7.41 -9.45
C ILE A 31 6.63 8.24 -9.92
N LYS A 32 6.61 9.54 -9.65
CA LYS A 32 7.71 10.45 -9.98
C LYS A 32 8.96 10.18 -9.15
N ALA A 33 8.81 9.97 -7.84
CA ALA A 33 9.92 9.71 -6.93
C ALA A 33 10.67 8.41 -7.28
N ARG A 34 9.95 7.40 -7.77
CA ARG A 34 10.54 6.14 -8.27
C ARG A 34 11.15 6.26 -9.67
N GLY A 35 10.93 7.34 -10.40
CA GLY A 35 11.45 7.56 -11.75
C GLY A 35 10.83 6.64 -12.80
N VAL A 36 9.55 6.31 -12.63
CA VAL A 36 8.83 5.32 -13.46
C VAL A 36 7.62 5.91 -14.20
N ASP A 37 7.55 7.24 -14.31
CA ASP A 37 6.52 8.00 -15.01
C ASP A 37 6.50 7.74 -16.53
N SER A 38 7.64 7.37 -17.12
CA SER A 38 7.81 7.18 -18.57
C SER A 38 8.04 5.73 -19.01
N VAL A 39 8.03 4.77 -18.07
CA VAL A 39 8.21 3.33 -18.39
C VAL A 39 7.05 2.82 -19.25
N ALA A 40 7.36 2.17 -20.36
CA ALA A 40 6.35 1.58 -21.24
C ALA A 40 5.66 0.37 -20.59
N ASN A 41 4.37 0.14 -20.91
CA ASN A 41 3.56 -0.98 -20.42
C ASN A 41 3.47 -1.08 -18.89
N TYR A 42 3.52 0.06 -18.19
CA TYR A 42 3.33 0.09 -16.75
C TYR A 42 1.85 0.28 -16.40
N PHE A 43 1.04 -0.76 -16.65
CA PHE A 43 -0.42 -0.67 -16.57
C PHE A 43 -0.96 -0.27 -15.19
N TYR A 44 -0.30 -0.69 -14.11
CA TYR A 44 -0.62 -0.21 -12.76
C TYR A 44 -0.58 1.32 -12.70
N ARG A 45 0.50 1.96 -13.17
CA ARG A 45 0.59 3.42 -13.21
C ARG A 45 -0.53 3.99 -14.06
N ASP A 46 -0.68 3.47 -15.28
CA ASP A 46 -1.58 4.06 -16.28
C ASP A 46 -3.03 4.06 -15.82
N ASP A 47 -3.48 3.00 -15.15
CA ASP A 47 -4.85 2.90 -14.66
C ASP A 47 -5.01 3.54 -13.28
N ALA A 48 -4.03 3.38 -12.38
CA ALA A 48 -4.06 4.05 -11.08
C ALA A 48 -4.06 5.57 -11.22
N THR A 49 -3.34 6.15 -12.20
CA THR A 49 -3.36 7.60 -12.46
C THR A 49 -4.75 8.06 -12.88
N LYS A 50 -5.43 7.35 -13.78
CA LYS A 50 -6.81 7.70 -14.18
C LYS A 50 -7.78 7.64 -12.99
N LEU A 51 -7.65 6.62 -12.14
CA LEU A 51 -8.47 6.47 -10.94
C LEU A 51 -8.18 7.56 -9.91
N TRP A 52 -6.90 7.89 -9.71
CA TRP A 52 -6.47 9.00 -8.86
C TRP A 52 -7.09 10.31 -9.32
N ASP A 53 -6.96 10.66 -10.60
CA ASP A 53 -7.48 11.90 -11.17
C ASP A 53 -9.01 11.99 -11.04
N ALA A 54 -9.72 10.86 -11.22
CA ALA A 54 -11.17 10.79 -11.04
C ALA A 54 -11.59 11.02 -9.58
N ILE A 55 -10.90 10.39 -8.63
CA ILE A 55 -11.15 10.55 -7.19
C ILE A 55 -10.84 11.99 -6.77
N GLU A 56 -9.70 12.53 -7.17
CA GLU A 56 -9.29 13.90 -6.86
C GLU A 56 -10.30 14.92 -7.40
N SER A 57 -10.74 14.76 -8.65
CA SER A 57 -11.76 15.63 -9.24
C SER A 57 -13.09 15.57 -8.47
N PHE A 58 -13.53 14.38 -8.07
CA PHE A 58 -14.75 14.21 -7.27
C PHE A 58 -14.62 14.89 -5.91
N VAL A 59 -13.53 14.61 -5.18
CA VAL A 59 -13.23 15.18 -3.87
C VAL A 59 -13.12 16.70 -3.96
N ALA A 60 -12.44 17.24 -4.96
CA ALA A 60 -12.31 18.68 -5.15
C ALA A 60 -13.68 19.34 -5.33
N GLY A 61 -14.61 18.70 -6.06
CA GLY A 61 -15.99 19.14 -6.18
C GLY A 61 -16.72 19.15 -4.83
N PHE A 62 -16.60 18.07 -4.07
CA PHE A 62 -17.19 17.95 -2.72
C PHE A 62 -16.64 19.00 -1.76
N VAL A 63 -15.31 19.13 -1.67
CA VAL A 63 -14.63 20.09 -0.80
C VAL A 63 -15.05 21.52 -1.15
N ARG A 64 -15.05 21.91 -2.42
CA ARG A 64 -15.48 23.26 -2.82
C ARG A 64 -16.94 23.55 -2.49
N TYR A 65 -17.81 22.55 -2.51
CA TYR A 65 -19.22 22.72 -2.19
C TYR A 65 -19.44 23.02 -0.70
N TYR A 66 -18.76 22.29 0.21
CA TYR A 66 -18.91 22.48 1.66
C TYR A 66 -17.97 23.52 2.26
N TYR A 67 -16.77 23.69 1.68
CA TYR A 67 -15.73 24.62 2.09
C TYR A 67 -15.41 25.60 0.95
N TRP A 68 -16.28 26.59 0.74
CA TRP A 68 -16.12 27.59 -0.31
C TRP A 68 -15.03 28.65 -0.01
N SER A 69 -14.38 28.58 1.15
CA SER A 69 -13.21 29.38 1.50
C SER A 69 -12.28 28.64 2.46
N ASP A 70 -10.99 28.93 2.38
CA ASP A 70 -9.96 28.39 3.27
C ASP A 70 -10.21 28.72 4.75
N ASP A 71 -10.86 29.84 5.05
CA ASP A 71 -11.22 30.21 6.42
C ASP A 71 -12.18 29.21 7.07
N ARG A 72 -13.06 28.57 6.29
CA ARG A 72 -13.96 27.52 6.79
C ARG A 72 -13.17 26.28 7.21
N ILE A 73 -12.12 25.93 6.46
CA ILE A 73 -11.23 24.79 6.77
C ILE A 73 -10.43 25.10 8.03
N LYS A 74 -9.81 26.29 8.09
CA LYS A 74 -9.03 26.74 9.25
C LYS A 74 -9.86 26.82 10.53
N GLY A 75 -11.14 27.19 10.41
CA GLY A 75 -12.09 27.34 11.50
C GLY A 75 -12.81 26.06 11.93
N ASP A 76 -12.66 24.96 11.19
CA ASP A 76 -13.30 23.68 11.49
C ASP A 76 -12.49 22.89 12.53
N ALA A 77 -12.88 23.02 13.80
CA ALA A 77 -12.16 22.39 14.91
C ALA A 77 -12.14 20.86 14.83
N GLU A 78 -13.20 20.23 14.29
CA GLU A 78 -13.28 18.78 14.16
C GLU A 78 -12.34 18.28 13.07
N LEU A 79 -12.30 18.97 11.92
CA LEU A 79 -11.36 18.68 10.85
C LEU A 79 -9.89 18.85 11.29
N GLN A 80 -9.59 19.91 12.05
CA GLN A 80 -8.25 20.11 12.58
C GLN A 80 -7.86 19.06 13.63
N ALA A 81 -8.81 18.62 14.47
CA ALA A 81 -8.56 17.54 15.41
C ALA A 81 -8.30 16.21 14.69
N TRP A 82 -9.07 15.92 13.64
CA TRP A 82 -8.92 14.71 12.82
C TRP A 82 -7.54 14.61 12.17
N ILE A 83 -7.08 15.67 11.48
CA ILE A 83 -5.77 15.63 10.83
C ILE A 83 -4.62 15.58 11.85
N LEU A 84 -4.79 16.25 13.00
CA LEU A 84 -3.80 16.22 14.08
C LEU A 84 -3.68 14.81 14.69
N GLU A 85 -4.78 14.08 14.84
CA GLU A 85 -4.77 12.70 15.32
C GLU A 85 -4.04 11.78 14.33
N ILE A 86 -4.31 11.90 13.03
CA ILE A 86 -3.59 11.15 11.99
C ILE A 86 -2.08 11.44 12.06
N PHE A 87 -1.68 12.71 12.16
CA PHE A 87 -0.27 13.07 12.29
C PHE A 87 0.39 12.47 13.54
N LYS A 88 -0.31 12.51 14.68
CA LYS A 88 0.22 11.99 15.96
C LYS A 88 0.31 10.47 15.97
N GLU A 89 -0.75 9.78 15.57
CA GLU A 89 -0.88 8.34 15.75
C GLU A 89 -0.32 7.56 14.55
N ALA A 90 -0.66 7.96 13.31
CA ALA A 90 -0.21 7.24 12.12
C ALA A 90 1.23 7.64 11.74
N PHE A 91 1.55 8.93 11.82
CA PHE A 91 2.88 9.46 11.47
C PHE A 91 3.79 9.70 12.68
N GLN A 92 3.37 9.32 13.89
CA GLN A 92 4.17 9.37 15.13
C GLN A 92 4.71 10.77 15.46
N SER A 93 3.96 11.82 15.10
CA SER A 93 4.37 13.23 15.24
C SER A 93 5.68 13.56 14.52
N ARG A 94 6.04 12.81 13.47
CA ARG A 94 7.29 13.00 12.75
C ARG A 94 7.13 14.02 11.64
N GLU A 95 7.69 15.21 11.83
CA GLU A 95 7.73 16.24 10.77
C GLU A 95 8.41 15.74 9.49
N ALA A 96 9.44 14.90 9.62
CA ALA A 96 10.15 14.29 8.49
C ALA A 96 9.27 13.37 7.61
N SER A 97 8.06 12.98 8.07
CA SER A 97 7.10 12.25 7.23
C SER A 97 6.46 13.13 6.15
N GLY A 98 6.49 14.47 6.33
CA GLY A 98 5.80 15.42 5.45
C GLY A 98 4.27 15.39 5.56
N ALA A 99 3.70 14.62 6.50
CA ALA A 99 2.26 14.63 6.73
C ALA A 99 1.82 15.94 7.42
N PRO A 100 0.70 16.54 7.00
CA PRO A 100 0.21 17.76 7.63
C PRO A 100 -0.30 17.45 9.04
N SER A 101 0.02 18.32 9.99
CA SER A 101 -0.60 18.33 11.33
C SER A 101 -1.79 19.29 11.42
N ARG A 102 -2.02 20.06 10.36
CA ARG A 102 -3.07 21.07 10.21
C ARG A 102 -3.44 21.19 8.72
N LEU A 103 -4.69 21.53 8.42
CA LEU A 103 -5.15 21.86 7.08
C LEU A 103 -5.49 23.34 7.01
N GLU A 104 -4.98 24.04 6.01
CA GLU A 104 -5.20 25.47 5.82
C GLU A 104 -5.96 25.78 4.54
N THR A 105 -5.87 24.92 3.54
CA THR A 105 -6.43 25.18 2.20
C THR A 105 -7.35 24.07 1.69
N ALA A 106 -8.23 24.43 0.76
CA ALA A 106 -9.07 23.47 0.05
C ALA A 106 -8.25 22.45 -0.75
N GLU A 107 -7.07 22.83 -1.24
CA GLU A 107 -6.14 21.95 -1.95
C GLU A 107 -5.57 20.87 -1.02
N GLU A 108 -5.11 21.25 0.17
CA GLU A 108 -4.59 20.30 1.17
C GLU A 108 -5.68 19.32 1.63
N LEU A 109 -6.90 19.82 1.89
CA LEU A 109 -8.03 18.96 2.25
C LEU A 109 -8.42 18.01 1.10
N THR A 110 -8.42 18.51 -0.14
CA THR A 110 -8.67 17.68 -1.32
C THR A 110 -7.63 16.57 -1.43
N LYS A 111 -6.36 16.90 -1.25
CA LYS A 111 -5.25 15.96 -1.36
C LYS A 111 -5.35 14.84 -0.32
N ILE A 112 -5.54 15.17 0.97
CA ILE A 112 -5.59 14.15 2.03
C ILE A 112 -6.81 13.24 1.88
N LEU A 113 -7.97 13.79 1.50
CA LEU A 113 -9.17 12.97 1.24
C LEU A 113 -8.99 12.08 0.01
N THR A 114 -8.30 12.56 -1.03
CA THR A 114 -7.94 11.74 -2.20
C THR A 114 -7.04 10.59 -1.78
N VAL A 115 -6.00 10.83 -0.97
CA VAL A 115 -5.13 9.79 -0.41
C VAL A 115 -5.94 8.75 0.35
N VAL A 116 -6.83 9.16 1.24
CA VAL A 116 -7.64 8.24 2.06
C VAL A 116 -8.52 7.37 1.17
N ILE A 117 -9.29 7.97 0.26
CA ILE A 117 -10.22 7.24 -0.61
C ILE A 117 -9.45 6.30 -1.55
N PHE A 118 -8.38 6.78 -2.18
CA PHE A 118 -7.56 5.98 -3.08
C PHE A 118 -6.90 4.80 -2.36
N THR A 119 -6.34 5.03 -1.17
CA THR A 119 -5.68 4.00 -0.35
C THR A 119 -6.66 2.89 0.05
N CYS A 120 -7.86 3.29 0.50
CA CYS A 120 -8.89 2.35 0.96
C CYS A 120 -9.65 1.66 -0.18
N SER A 121 -9.45 2.07 -1.44
CA SER A 121 -10.13 1.48 -2.60
C SER A 121 -9.12 0.95 -3.63
N ALA A 122 -8.71 1.79 -4.57
CA ALA A 122 -7.87 1.43 -5.72
C ALA A 122 -6.54 0.80 -5.30
N GLN A 123 -5.85 1.38 -4.31
CA GLN A 123 -4.57 0.83 -3.84
C GLN A 123 -4.75 -0.56 -3.24
N HIS A 124 -5.74 -0.72 -2.34
CA HIS A 124 -6.04 -1.99 -1.72
C HIS A 124 -6.38 -3.05 -2.78
N ALA A 125 -7.28 -2.74 -3.72
CA ALA A 125 -7.64 -3.66 -4.79
C ALA A 125 -6.42 -4.06 -5.64
N ALA A 126 -5.59 -3.09 -6.03
CA ALA A 126 -4.40 -3.33 -6.86
C ALA A 126 -3.39 -4.29 -6.22
N VAL A 127 -3.23 -4.26 -4.89
CA VAL A 127 -2.29 -5.15 -4.18
C VAL A 127 -2.94 -6.43 -3.64
N ASN A 128 -4.28 -6.49 -3.59
CA ASN A 128 -5.01 -7.61 -3.01
C ASN A 128 -5.55 -8.59 -4.07
N SER A 129 -6.22 -8.10 -5.12
CA SER A 129 -7.02 -8.93 -6.04
C SER A 129 -6.19 -9.93 -6.86
N GLY A 130 -4.92 -9.60 -7.15
CA GLY A 130 -4.02 -10.48 -7.90
C GLY A 130 -3.26 -11.51 -7.05
N GLN A 131 -3.46 -11.55 -5.73
CA GLN A 131 -2.68 -12.42 -4.84
C GLN A 131 -2.73 -13.89 -5.26
N PHE A 132 -3.92 -14.42 -5.57
CA PHE A 132 -4.07 -15.79 -6.03
C PHE A 132 -3.54 -15.99 -7.46
N ASP A 133 -3.80 -15.06 -8.38
CA ASP A 133 -3.35 -15.17 -9.79
C ASP A 133 -1.82 -15.33 -9.90
N PHE A 134 -1.07 -14.57 -9.10
CA PHE A 134 0.39 -14.66 -9.07
C PHE A 134 0.91 -15.73 -8.11
N GLY A 135 0.24 -15.97 -6.98
CA GLY A 135 0.71 -16.84 -5.92
C GLY A 135 0.22 -18.29 -6.00
N ALA A 136 -0.76 -18.60 -6.85
CA ALA A 136 -1.27 -19.96 -7.03
C ALA A 136 -0.19 -20.94 -7.50
N TRP A 137 0.76 -20.44 -8.30
CA TRP A 137 1.99 -21.16 -8.63
C TRP A 137 3.06 -20.86 -7.58
N MET A 138 3.14 -21.68 -6.53
CA MET A 138 4.03 -21.48 -5.38
C MET A 138 5.49 -21.14 -5.73
N PRO A 139 6.14 -21.74 -6.75
CA PRO A 139 7.50 -21.36 -7.12
C PRO A 139 7.67 -19.87 -7.52
N ASN A 140 6.59 -19.19 -7.93
CA ASN A 140 6.59 -17.75 -8.24
C ASN A 140 6.53 -16.88 -6.97
N VAL A 141 5.81 -17.31 -5.93
CA VAL A 141 5.65 -16.57 -4.66
C VAL A 141 5.77 -17.52 -3.47
N PRO A 142 6.97 -18.04 -3.16
CA PRO A 142 7.15 -18.97 -2.04
C PRO A 142 6.99 -18.23 -0.70
N PRO A 143 6.04 -18.62 0.19
CA PRO A 143 5.84 -17.98 1.49
C PRO A 143 6.99 -18.18 2.48
N THR A 144 7.91 -19.12 2.21
CA THR A 144 9.09 -19.41 3.02
C THR A 144 10.16 -20.13 2.20
N MET A 145 11.39 -20.15 2.70
CA MET A 145 12.51 -20.92 2.15
C MET A 145 13.15 -21.73 3.29
N ARG A 146 13.40 -23.02 3.05
CA ARG A 146 13.90 -23.97 4.07
C ARG A 146 15.42 -24.10 4.11
N ARG A 147 16.13 -23.49 3.16
CA ARG A 147 17.60 -23.46 3.10
C ARG A 147 18.08 -22.02 2.91
N PRO A 148 19.29 -21.69 3.38
CA PRO A 148 19.87 -20.37 3.15
C PRO A 148 20.09 -20.12 1.65
N PRO A 149 20.21 -18.84 1.24
CA PRO A 149 20.61 -18.50 -0.11
C PRO A 149 21.95 -19.19 -0.49
N PRO A 150 22.09 -19.70 -1.73
CA PRO A 150 23.32 -20.34 -2.17
C PRO A 150 24.49 -19.33 -2.20
N THR A 151 25.66 -19.75 -1.72
CA THR A 151 26.87 -18.91 -1.66
C THR A 151 27.87 -19.21 -2.78
N VAL A 152 27.63 -20.25 -3.58
CA VAL A 152 28.53 -20.70 -4.65
C VAL A 152 27.73 -20.97 -5.93
N LYS A 153 28.18 -20.41 -7.07
CA LYS A 153 27.57 -20.64 -8.39
C LYS A 153 27.75 -22.11 -8.84
N GLY A 154 26.83 -22.60 -9.66
CA GLY A 154 26.89 -23.98 -10.19
C GLY A 154 26.57 -25.09 -9.20
N SER A 155 26.21 -24.76 -7.95
CA SER A 155 25.86 -25.73 -6.91
C SER A 155 24.38 -26.13 -6.88
N ALA A 156 23.53 -25.45 -7.68
CA ALA A 156 22.10 -25.70 -7.70
C ALA A 156 21.77 -27.00 -8.42
N SER A 157 20.88 -27.79 -7.83
CA SER A 157 20.29 -29.00 -8.42
C SER A 157 18.78 -28.96 -8.24
N LEU A 158 18.03 -29.72 -9.06
CA LEU A 158 16.58 -29.86 -8.90
C LEU A 158 16.22 -30.32 -7.48
N GLU A 159 16.94 -31.32 -6.98
CA GLU A 159 16.75 -31.81 -5.61
C GLU A 159 17.03 -30.71 -4.57
N GLY A 160 18.06 -29.89 -4.77
CA GLY A 160 18.37 -28.74 -3.91
C GLY A 160 17.24 -27.71 -3.88
N ILE A 161 16.65 -27.41 -5.04
CA ILE A 161 15.50 -26.50 -5.17
C ILE A 161 14.28 -27.07 -4.45
N LEU A 162 13.94 -28.34 -4.72
CA LEU A 162 12.80 -29.03 -4.06
C LEU A 162 12.97 -29.11 -2.54
N ASN A 163 14.21 -29.19 -2.06
CA ASN A 163 14.54 -29.14 -0.63
C ASN A 163 14.53 -27.72 -0.03
N THR A 164 14.52 -26.68 -0.87
CA THR A 164 14.54 -25.27 -0.45
C THR A 164 13.13 -24.67 -0.43
N ILE A 165 12.30 -24.97 -1.42
CA ILE A 165 10.91 -24.48 -1.48
C ILE A 165 10.06 -25.03 -0.32
N PRO A 166 8.94 -24.37 0.05
CA PRO A 166 8.04 -24.80 1.11
C PRO A 166 7.58 -26.27 0.98
N GLN A 167 7.28 -26.87 2.13
CA GLN A 167 6.60 -28.18 2.16
C GLN A 167 5.15 -28.06 1.68
N VAL A 168 4.55 -29.21 1.36
CA VAL A 168 3.17 -29.30 0.84
C VAL A 168 2.17 -28.64 1.77
N ASN A 169 2.22 -28.92 3.08
CA ASN A 169 1.31 -28.32 4.06
C ASN A 169 1.38 -26.79 4.10
N ILE A 170 2.59 -26.22 4.08
CA ILE A 170 2.79 -24.75 4.06
C ILE A 170 2.30 -24.16 2.74
N THR A 171 2.53 -24.85 1.64
CA THR A 171 2.02 -24.47 0.33
C THR A 171 0.49 -24.43 0.33
N CYS A 172 -0.18 -25.48 0.82
CA CYS A 172 -1.63 -25.54 0.93
C CYS A 172 -2.20 -24.41 1.79
N ILE A 173 -1.60 -24.12 2.95
CA ILE A 173 -2.05 -23.01 3.81
C ILE A 173 -1.96 -21.68 3.05
N ALA A 174 -0.83 -21.41 2.38
CA ALA A 174 -0.66 -20.17 1.63
C ALA A 174 -1.66 -20.06 0.47
N LEU A 175 -1.87 -21.13 -0.30
CA LEU A 175 -2.84 -21.16 -1.39
C LEU A 175 -4.26 -20.87 -0.90
N SER A 176 -4.68 -21.52 0.19
CA SER A 176 -6.00 -21.26 0.78
C SER A 176 -6.14 -19.82 1.28
N SER A 177 -5.10 -19.26 1.90
CA SER A 177 -5.11 -17.86 2.34
C SER A 177 -5.18 -16.88 1.18
N LEU A 178 -4.34 -17.04 0.15
CA LEU A 178 -4.34 -16.15 -1.01
C LEU A 178 -5.66 -16.23 -1.78
N TRP A 179 -6.22 -17.44 -1.92
CA TRP A 179 -7.55 -17.60 -2.53
C TRP A 179 -8.62 -16.87 -1.73
N LEU A 180 -8.67 -17.07 -0.41
CA LEU A 180 -9.67 -16.42 0.44
C LEU A 180 -9.56 -14.88 0.41
N LEU A 181 -8.34 -14.34 0.43
CA LEU A 181 -8.10 -12.89 0.44
C LEU A 181 -8.35 -12.23 -0.92
N SER A 182 -8.14 -12.96 -2.02
CA SER A 182 -8.32 -12.39 -3.38
C SER A 182 -9.80 -12.25 -3.78
N ASN A 183 -10.69 -13.01 -3.14
CA ASN A 183 -12.11 -12.99 -3.44
C ASN A 183 -12.83 -12.03 -2.48
N GLU A 184 -13.55 -11.05 -3.02
CA GLU A 184 -14.47 -10.26 -2.22
C GLU A 184 -15.58 -11.18 -1.69
N ALA A 185 -15.79 -11.16 -0.37
CA ALA A 185 -16.93 -11.82 0.24
C ALA A 185 -18.21 -11.22 -0.37
N GLY A 186 -19.01 -12.05 -1.04
CA GLY A 186 -20.15 -11.56 -1.78
C GLY A 186 -21.27 -11.03 -0.88
N ASP A 187 -21.80 -9.86 -1.23
CA ASP A 187 -23.13 -9.35 -0.86
C ASP A 187 -24.00 -9.29 -2.14
N ARG A 188 -24.08 -10.39 -2.89
CA ARG A 188 -25.00 -10.49 -4.05
C ARG A 188 -26.26 -11.25 -3.69
#